data_AF-A0A662C0Q9-F1
#
_entry.id   AF-A0A662C0Q9-F1
#
_cell.length_a   1.000
_cell.length_b   1.000
_cell.length_c   1.000
_cell.angle_alpha   90.00
_cell.angle_beta   90.00
_cell.angle_gamma   90.00
#
_symmetry.space_group_name_H-M   'P 1'
#
loop_
_entity.id
_entity.type
_entity.pdbx_description
1 polymer ?
#
loop_
_entity_poly.entity_id
_entity_poly.type
_entity_poly.pdbx_seq_one_letter_code
_entity_poly.pdbx_strand_id
1 'polypeptide(L)'
;MSLEITGKIIKILPEQRGQGKNGEWVKQEFVIETMDQYPKKACFSAWGDKTANIKQLLQGDEVTVSFNIESREYNERWYTDLRAWKIVKGTQNASDQNINDMPPINENDIPPEGEGEDLPF
;
A
#
# COMPACT_ATOMS: atom_id res chain seq x y z
N MET A 1 -20.74 -8.18 -12.90
CA MET A 1 -20.68 -7.10 -11.89
C MET A 1 -19.21 -6.85 -11.61
N SER A 2 -18.73 -5.62 -11.84
CA SER A 2 -17.37 -5.22 -11.48
C SER A 2 -17.41 -4.45 -10.17
N LEU A 3 -16.61 -4.87 -9.19
CA LEU A 3 -16.43 -4.15 -7.93
C LEU A 3 -15.12 -3.39 -7.98
N GLU A 4 -15.08 -2.27 -7.28
CA GLU A 4 -13.90 -1.42 -7.18
C GLU A 4 -13.69 -0.98 -5.73
N ILE A 5 -12.43 -0.91 -5.32
CA ILE A 5 -12.02 -0.48 -3.99
C ILE A 5 -10.72 0.30 -4.08
N THR A 6 -10.61 1.39 -3.32
CA THR A 6 -9.37 2.15 -3.17
C THR A 6 -8.79 1.91 -1.79
N GLY A 7 -7.47 1.72 -1.73
CA GLY A 7 -6.77 1.47 -0.48
C GLY A 7 -5.27 1.61 -0.60
N LYS A 8 -4.59 1.49 0.53
CA LYS A 8 -3.13 1.54 0.63
C LYS A 8 -2.56 0.14 0.69
N ILE A 9 -1.52 -0.16 -0.08
CA ILE A 9 -0.85 -1.47 0.00
C ILE A 9 -0.13 -1.58 1.32
N ILE A 10 -0.44 -2.62 2.09
CA ILE A 10 0.23 -2.91 3.36
C ILE A 10 1.16 -4.11 3.26
N LYS A 11 0.96 -5.01 2.29
CA LYS A 11 1.81 -6.18 2.10
C LYS A 11 1.69 -6.72 0.69
N ILE A 12 2.82 -7.08 0.09
CA ILE A 12 2.87 -7.87 -1.14
C ILE A 12 3.37 -9.26 -0.72
N LEU A 13 2.62 -10.30 -1.08
CA LEU A 13 2.98 -11.69 -0.78
C LEU A 13 3.90 -12.24 -1.88
N PRO A 14 4.70 -13.29 -1.56
CA PRO A 14 5.53 -13.96 -2.55
C PRO A 14 4.72 -14.45 -3.75
N GLU A 15 5.31 -14.35 -4.94
CA GLU A 15 4.74 -14.91 -6.16
C GLU A 15 4.70 -16.44 -6.06
N GLN A 16 3.57 -17.02 -6.43
CA GLN A 16 3.36 -18.45 -6.51
C GLN A 16 3.27 -18.87 -7.98
N ARG A 17 3.90 -19.99 -8.30
CA ARG A 17 3.88 -20.58 -9.64
C ARG A 17 3.57 -22.06 -9.55
N GLY A 18 2.97 -22.60 -10.59
CA GLY A 18 2.75 -24.03 -10.69
C GLY A 18 2.32 -24.43 -12.08
N GLN A 19 2.17 -25.74 -12.27
CA GLN A 19 1.73 -26.32 -13.54
C GLN A 19 0.26 -26.73 -13.41
N GLY A 20 -0.60 -26.18 -14.28
CA GLY A 20 -2.01 -26.47 -14.32
C GLY A 20 -2.41 -27.15 -15.63
N LYS A 21 -3.69 -27.53 -15.73
CA LYS A 21 -4.26 -28.14 -16.96
C LYS A 21 -4.07 -27.30 -18.21
N ASN A 22 -3.96 -25.97 -18.06
CA ASN A 22 -3.83 -25.01 -19.17
C ASN A 22 -2.40 -24.43 -19.29
N GLY A 23 -1.40 -25.06 -18.66
CA GLY A 23 -0.01 -24.58 -18.66
C GLY A 23 0.46 -24.01 -17.31
N GLU A 24 1.60 -23.33 -17.32
CA GLU A 24 2.13 -22.65 -16.13
C GLU A 24 1.17 -21.53 -15.71
N TRP A 25 0.79 -21.51 -14.44
CA TRP A 25 0.07 -20.41 -13.85
C TRP A 25 0.99 -19.65 -12.91
N VAL A 26 0.81 -18.33 -12.89
CA VAL A 26 1.48 -17.42 -11.96
C VAL A 26 0.38 -16.70 -11.18
N LYS A 27 0.50 -16.70 -9.86
CA LYS A 27 -0.38 -16.01 -8.94
C LYS A 27 0.46 -15.11 -8.05
N GLN A 28 0.01 -13.89 -7.82
CA GLN A 28 0.61 -13.02 -6.82
C GLN A 28 -0.50 -12.36 -6.00
N GLU A 29 -0.33 -12.37 -4.68
CA GLU A 29 -1.31 -11.83 -3.74
C GLU A 29 -0.76 -10.56 -3.10
N PHE A 30 -1.66 -9.67 -2.74
CA PHE A 30 -1.33 -8.43 -2.04
C PHE A 30 -2.48 -8.04 -1.12
N VAL A 31 -2.16 -7.35 -0.05
CA VAL A 31 -3.12 -6.87 0.95
C VAL A 31 -3.16 -5.36 0.89
N ILE A 32 -4.36 -4.83 0.77
CA ILE A 32 -4.63 -3.40 0.92
C ILE A 32 -5.35 -3.16 2.24
N GLU A 33 -5.22 -1.94 2.74
CA GLU A 33 -6.03 -1.38 3.80
C GLU A 33 -6.94 -0.29 3.22
N THR A 34 -8.24 -0.34 3.52
CA THR A 34 -9.22 0.66 3.04
C THR A 34 -9.01 2.01 3.72
N MET A 35 -9.42 3.10 3.06
CA MET A 35 -9.24 4.47 3.55
C MET A 35 -10.47 5.02 4.29
N ASP A 36 -11.32 4.14 4.82
CA ASP A 36 -12.51 4.53 5.56
C ASP A 36 -12.18 4.91 7.01
N GLN A 37 -13.16 5.49 7.72
CA GLN A 37 -13.05 5.77 9.16
C GLN A 37 -12.67 4.53 9.99
N TYR A 38 -13.01 3.32 9.50
CA TYR A 38 -12.64 2.04 10.11
C TYR A 38 -11.90 1.17 9.10
N PRO A 39 -10.58 1.37 8.93
CA PRO A 39 -9.79 0.69 7.93
C PRO A 39 -9.92 -0.83 8.02
N LYS A 40 -10.24 -1.47 6.89
CA LYS A 40 -10.31 -2.93 6.77
C LYS A 40 -9.18 -3.41 5.89
N LYS A 41 -8.66 -4.59 6.21
CA LYS A 41 -7.62 -5.25 5.41
C LYS A 41 -8.27 -6.28 4.51
N ALA A 42 -7.95 -6.24 3.23
CA ALA A 42 -8.47 -7.16 2.24
C ALA A 42 -7.33 -7.70 1.38
N CYS A 43 -7.31 -9.02 1.19
CA CYS A 43 -6.32 -9.71 0.37
C CYS A 43 -6.88 -9.93 -1.03
N PHE A 44 -6.13 -9.52 -2.03
CA PHE A 44 -6.46 -9.64 -3.44
C PHE A 44 -5.50 -10.58 -4.13
N SER A 45 -6.01 -11.32 -5.11
CA SER A 45 -5.21 -12.20 -5.97
C SER A 45 -5.19 -11.69 -7.40
N ALA A 46 -4.00 -11.58 -7.99
CA ALA A 46 -3.83 -11.39 -9.42
C ALA A 46 -3.23 -12.64 -10.04
N TRP A 47 -3.61 -12.90 -11.29
CA TRP A 47 -3.25 -14.11 -12.03
C TRP A 47 -2.68 -13.77 -13.41
N GLY A 48 -1.76 -14.60 -13.89
CA GLY A 48 -1.15 -14.47 -15.21
C GLY A 48 -0.51 -13.09 -15.39
N ASP A 49 -0.78 -12.44 -16.53
CA ASP A 49 -0.17 -11.15 -16.87
C ASP A 49 -0.49 -10.02 -15.87
N LYS A 50 -1.55 -10.16 -15.07
CA LYS A 50 -1.93 -9.13 -14.09
C LYS A 50 -0.96 -9.05 -12.92
N THR A 51 -0.19 -10.10 -12.65
CA THR A 51 0.84 -10.09 -11.59
C THR A 51 1.95 -9.10 -11.89
N ALA A 52 2.22 -8.80 -13.17
CA ALA A 52 3.21 -7.79 -13.56
C ALA A 52 2.88 -6.40 -13.00
N ASN A 53 1.59 -6.04 -12.88
CA ASN A 53 1.18 -4.77 -12.27
C ASN A 53 1.55 -4.72 -10.79
N ILE A 54 1.51 -5.85 -10.07
CA ILE A 54 1.86 -5.89 -8.63
C ILE A 54 3.36 -5.65 -8.43
N LYS A 55 4.20 -6.11 -9.35
CA LYS A 55 5.67 -5.93 -9.25
C LYS A 55 6.12 -4.46 -9.29
N GLN A 56 5.28 -3.57 -9.82
CA GLN A 56 5.54 -2.14 -9.87
C GLN A 56 5.05 -1.40 -8.63
N LEU A 57 4.34 -2.10 -7.74
CA LEU A 57 3.78 -1.53 -6.53
C LEU A 57 4.73 -1.71 -5.35
N LEU A 58 4.70 -0.75 -4.44
CA LEU A 58 5.44 -0.75 -3.20
C LEU A 58 4.48 -0.68 -2.02
N GLN A 59 4.95 -1.13 -0.85
CA GLN A 59 4.22 -0.93 0.38
C GLN A 59 4.03 0.58 0.60
N GLY A 60 2.79 0.97 0.88
CA GLY A 60 2.40 2.35 1.08
C GLY A 60 1.84 3.05 -0.16
N ASP A 61 1.90 2.43 -1.33
CA ASP A 61 1.23 2.96 -2.52
C ASP A 61 -0.29 2.94 -2.33
N GLU A 62 -0.94 4.02 -2.75
CA GLU A 62 -2.37 4.06 -2.94
C GLU A 62 -2.73 3.39 -4.26
N VAL A 63 -3.73 2.51 -4.24
CA VAL A 63 -4.19 1.79 -5.42
C VAL A 63 -5.71 1.71 -5.48
N THR A 64 -6.24 1.83 -6.69
CA THR A 64 -7.61 1.46 -7.02
C THR A 64 -7.59 0.08 -7.65
N VAL A 65 -8.29 -0.87 -7.03
CA VAL A 65 -8.36 -2.26 -7.46
C VAL A 65 -9.75 -2.54 -7.99
N SER A 66 -9.86 -2.91 -9.26
CA SER A 66 -11.09 -3.45 -9.83
C SER A 66 -11.02 -4.99 -9.83
N PHE A 67 -12.02 -5.63 -9.22
CA PHE A 67 -11.98 -7.06 -8.92
C PHE A 67 -13.35 -7.73 -9.08
N ASN A 68 -13.32 -9.05 -9.10
CA ASN A 68 -14.49 -9.92 -9.02
C ASN A 68 -14.46 -10.69 -7.69
N ILE A 69 -15.63 -10.96 -7.13
CA ILE A 69 -15.77 -11.85 -5.97
C ILE A 69 -16.08 -13.24 -6.50
N GLU A 70 -15.21 -14.19 -6.21
CA GLU A 70 -15.42 -15.60 -6.50
C GLU A 70 -15.44 -16.35 -5.17
N SER A 71 -16.33 -17.34 -5.04
CA SER A 71 -16.34 -18.22 -3.88
C SER A 71 -16.27 -19.66 -4.35
N ARG A 72 -15.43 -20.44 -3.68
CA ARG A 72 -15.25 -21.86 -3.94
C ARG A 72 -15.51 -22.63 -2.66
N GLU A 73 -16.28 -23.69 -2.79
CA GLU A 73 -16.48 -24.64 -1.72
C GLU A 73 -15.36 -25.69 -1.76
N TYR A 74 -14.77 -25.98 -0.61
CA TYR A 74 -13.86 -27.10 -0.43
C TYR A 74 -14.11 -27.72 0.95
N ASN A 75 -14.53 -28.98 0.96
CA ASN A 75 -14.81 -29.74 2.18
C ASN A 75 -15.81 -29.01 3.10
N GLU A 76 -16.97 -28.63 2.54
CA GLU A 76 -18.05 -27.88 3.20
C GLU A 76 -17.66 -26.47 3.71
N ARG A 77 -16.43 -26.03 3.45
CA ARG A 77 -15.93 -24.70 3.78
C ARG A 77 -15.91 -23.82 2.55
N TRP A 78 -16.40 -22.60 2.69
CA TRP A 78 -16.41 -21.61 1.63
C TRP A 78 -15.20 -20.70 1.76
N TYR A 79 -14.48 -20.55 0.66
CA TYR A 79 -13.33 -19.67 0.53
C TYR A 79 -13.65 -18.61 -0.51
N THR A 80 -13.61 -17.35 -0.10
CA THR A 80 -13.81 -16.22 -1.00
C THR A 80 -12.46 -15.71 -1.49
N ASP A 81 -12.35 -15.52 -2.80
CA ASP A 81 -11.19 -14.94 -3.46
C ASP A 81 -11.59 -13.62 -4.11
N LEU A 82 -10.82 -12.57 -3.83
CA LEU A 82 -11.00 -11.25 -4.43
C LEU A 82 -10.06 -11.13 -5.62
N ARG A 83 -10.55 -11.51 -6.80
CA ARG A 83 -9.74 -11.64 -8.00
C ARG A 83 -9.58 -10.30 -8.71
N ALA A 84 -8.42 -9.69 -8.55
CA ALA A 84 -8.06 -8.43 -9.17
C ALA A 84 -7.78 -8.62 -10.67
N TRP A 85 -8.52 -7.91 -11.51
CA TRP A 85 -8.31 -7.92 -12.98
C TRP A 85 -7.73 -6.59 -13.49
N LYS A 86 -7.84 -5.51 -12.71
CA LYS A 86 -7.20 -4.22 -12.96
C LYS A 86 -6.72 -3.61 -11.65
N ILE A 87 -5.51 -3.07 -11.67
CA ILE A 87 -4.91 -2.36 -10.55
C ILE A 87 -4.37 -1.06 -11.12
N VAL A 88 -4.80 0.06 -10.56
CA VAL A 88 -4.33 1.39 -10.94
C VAL A 88 -3.62 1.96 -9.75
N LYS A 89 -2.34 2.29 -9.91
CA LYS A 89 -1.60 3.05 -8.89
C LYS A 89 -2.17 4.46 -8.87
N GLY A 90 -2.64 4.89 -7.71
CA GLY A 90 -3.04 6.27 -7.48
C GLY A 90 -1.83 7.17 -7.69
N THR A 91 -2.00 8.26 -8.43
CA THR A 91 -1.04 9.34 -8.40
C THR A 91 -1.10 9.92 -7.00
N GLN A 92 -0.15 9.53 -6.14
CA GLN A 92 0.25 10.44 -5.09
C GLN A 92 0.70 11.68 -5.84
N ASN A 93 -0.12 12.74 -5.81
CA ASN A 93 0.43 14.06 -5.95
C ASN A 93 1.54 14.05 -4.92
N ALA A 94 2.79 14.02 -5.39
CA ALA A 94 3.90 14.49 -4.61
C ALA A 94 3.52 15.95 -4.32
N SER A 95 2.73 16.16 -3.28
CA SER A 95 2.76 17.40 -2.55
C SER A 95 4.21 17.50 -2.15
N ASP A 96 4.96 18.29 -2.92
CA ASP A 96 6.19 18.90 -2.52
C ASP A 96 6.07 19.18 -1.03
N GLN A 97 6.68 18.31 -0.21
CA GLN A 97 7.07 18.70 1.12
C GLN A 97 8.20 19.69 0.87
N ASN A 98 7.80 20.93 0.61
CA ASN A 98 8.65 22.08 0.57
C ASN A 98 9.11 22.28 2.01
N ILE A 99 10.18 21.59 2.39
CA ILE A 99 10.82 21.70 3.71
C ILE A 99 11.72 22.94 3.73
N ASN A 100 11.27 24.05 3.15
CA ASN A 100 12.09 25.26 2.95
C ASN A 100 11.42 26.58 3.37
N ASP A 101 10.38 26.53 4.22
CA ASP A 101 9.84 27.73 4.88
C ASP A 101 10.17 27.78 6.39
N MET A 102 11.38 27.33 6.76
CA MET A 102 12.01 27.87 7.96
C MET A 102 12.70 29.17 7.56
N PRO A 103 12.34 30.33 8.14
CA PRO A 103 13.09 31.55 7.93
C PRO A 103 14.55 31.32 8.33
N PRO A 104 15.53 31.90 7.60
CA PRO A 104 16.92 31.81 8.00
C PRO A 104 17.06 32.38 9.42
N ILE A 105 17.65 31.60 10.31
CA ILE A 105 18.05 32.07 11.63
C ILE A 105 19.11 33.15 11.39
N ASN A 106 18.78 34.41 11.67
CA ASN A 106 19.75 35.49 11.64
C ASN A 106 20.67 35.34 12.85
N GLU A 107 21.98 35.46 12.64
CA GLU A 107 23.01 35.40 13.69
C GLU A 107 22.79 36.46 14.80
N ASN A 108 21.96 37.48 14.54
CA ASN A 108 21.57 38.53 15.47
C ASN A 108 20.40 38.15 16.41
N ASP A 109 19.71 37.03 16.17
CA ASP A 109 18.63 36.52 17.05
C ASP A 109 19.16 35.49 18.08
N ILE A 110 20.47 35.28 18.12
CA ILE A 110 21.13 34.47 19.14
C ILE A 110 21.27 35.36 20.38
N PRO A 111 20.55 35.12 21.48
CA PRO A 111 20.79 35.84 22.72
C PRO A 111 22.25 35.58 23.15
N PRO A 112 22.99 36.62 23.59
CA PRO A 112 24.34 36.42 24.09
C PRO A 112 24.29 35.39 25.21
N GLU A 113 25.19 34.41 25.14
CA GLU A 113 25.35 33.36 26.13
C GLU A 113 25.63 34.03 27.48
N GLY A 114 24.58 34.17 28.29
CA GLY A 114 24.65 34.73 29.62
C GLY A 114 25.50 33.80 30.47
N GLU A 115 26.68 34.29 30.83
CA GLU A 115 27.64 33.64 31.71
C GLU A 115 26.95 33.16 33.00
N GLY A 116 27.05 31.85 33.22
CA GLY A 116 27.03 31.13 34.49
C GLY A 116 26.08 31.58 35.59
N GLU A 117 25.06 30.78 35.88
CA GLU A 117 24.51 30.66 37.24
C GLU A 117 24.23 29.18 37.60
N ASP A 118 25.27 28.59 38.19
CA ASP A 118 25.29 27.60 39.28
C ASP A 118 23.97 26.87 39.57
N LEU A 119 23.85 25.62 39.07
CA LEU A 119 22.80 24.69 39.50
C LEU A 119 23.25 23.99 40.79
N PRO A 120 22.53 24.15 41.93
CA PRO A 120 22.91 23.49 43.16
C PRO A 120 22.69 21.97 43.06
N PHE A 121 23.66 21.22 43.61
CA PHE A 121 23.62 19.76 43.80
C PHE A 121 22.58 19.33 44.82
#